data_AF-A0A0G1S6K6-F1
#
_entry.id   AF-A0A0G1S6K6-F1
#
_cell.length_a   1.000
_cell.length_b   1.000
_cell.length_c   1.000
_cell.angle_alpha   90.00
_cell.angle_beta   90.00
_cell.angle_gamma   90.00
#
_symmetry.space_group_name_H-M   'P 1'
#
loop_
_entity.id
_entity.type
_entity.pdbx_description
1 polymer ?
#
loop_
_entity_poly.entity_id
_entity_poly.type
_entity_poly.pdbx_seq_one_letter_code
_entity_poly.pdbx_strand_id
1 'polypeptide(L)'
;MTKCKSNSTLINSNDDGLPEDLVNPIVTRKELERFKKIARDDYGVELTDKQAYEQAAAIITFFEGLILKRLDPNRLSNNNE
;
A
#
# COMPACT_ATOMS: atom_id res chain seq x y z
N MET A 1 25.27 -44.25 -8.72
CA MET A 1 24.57 -43.89 -7.47
C MET A 1 24.68 -42.38 -7.29
N THR A 2 23.57 -41.70 -7.52
CA THR A 2 23.44 -40.24 -7.61
C THR A 2 23.33 -39.65 -6.19
N LYS A 3 24.14 -38.63 -5.86
CA LYS A 3 23.92 -37.81 -4.66
C LYS A 3 23.43 -36.43 -5.09
N CYS A 4 22.11 -36.24 -5.07
CA CYS A 4 21.51 -34.91 -5.12
C CYS A 4 21.73 -34.25 -3.76
N LYS A 5 22.46 -33.12 -3.74
CA LYS A 5 22.45 -32.20 -2.60
C LYS A 5 21.18 -31.37 -2.71
N SER A 6 20.24 -31.61 -1.79
CA SER A 6 19.06 -30.76 -1.62
C SER A 6 19.50 -29.43 -1.01
N ASN A 7 19.72 -28.41 -1.85
CA ASN A 7 19.72 -27.03 -1.40
C ASN A 7 18.25 -26.60 -1.31
N SER A 8 17.62 -26.82 -0.15
CA SER A 8 16.31 -26.23 0.14
C SER A 8 16.53 -24.76 0.49
N THR A 9 16.52 -23.92 -0.53
CA THR A 9 16.16 -22.52 -0.34
C THR A 9 14.68 -22.54 0.04
N LEU A 10 14.39 -22.26 1.31
CA LEU A 10 13.02 -21.96 1.74
C LEU A 10 12.64 -20.61 1.14
N ILE A 11 12.17 -20.65 -0.10
CA ILE A 11 11.42 -19.56 -0.70
C ILE A 11 10.06 -19.63 0.01
N ASN A 12 9.83 -18.72 0.95
CA ASN A 12 8.48 -18.49 1.46
C ASN A 12 7.65 -17.97 0.29
N SER A 13 6.94 -18.87 -0.37
CA SER A 13 5.98 -18.57 -1.44
C SER A 13 4.73 -17.94 -0.84
N ASN A 14 4.80 -16.66 -0.49
CA ASN A 14 3.65 -15.76 -0.41
C ASN A 14 3.94 -14.53 -1.30
N ASP A 15 4.50 -14.82 -2.48
CA ASP A 15 4.86 -13.83 -3.48
C ASP A 15 3.60 -13.46 -4.29
N ASP A 16 2.81 -12.56 -3.72
CA ASP A 16 1.81 -11.79 -4.47
C ASP A 16 2.42 -10.47 -4.97
N GLY A 17 3.73 -10.48 -5.29
CA GLY A 17 4.47 -9.46 -6.01
C GLY A 17 4.06 -8.03 -5.70
N LEU A 18 4.68 -7.43 -4.67
CA LEU A 18 4.73 -5.97 -4.63
C LEU A 18 5.39 -5.52 -5.96
N PRO A 19 4.84 -4.53 -6.68
CA PRO A 19 5.45 -4.10 -7.94
C PRO A 19 6.92 -3.73 -7.69
N GLU A 20 7.84 -4.52 -8.26
CA GLU A 20 9.29 -4.38 -8.09
C GLU A 20 9.79 -3.02 -8.61
N ASP A 21 8.96 -2.34 -9.39
CA ASP A 21 9.25 -1.12 -10.14
C ASP A 21 8.99 0.19 -9.36
N LEU A 22 8.63 0.11 -8.07
CA LEU A 22 8.33 1.32 -7.29
C LEU A 22 9.63 1.98 -6.77
N VAL A 23 10.22 2.82 -7.62
CA VAL A 23 11.40 3.66 -7.33
C VAL A 23 11.18 4.57 -6.09
N ASN A 24 9.93 4.84 -5.71
CA ASN A 24 9.52 5.40 -4.42
C ASN A 24 8.07 4.97 -4.11
N PRO A 25 7.83 3.96 -3.26
CA PRO A 25 6.47 3.49 -3.02
C PRO A 25 5.68 4.50 -2.17
N ILE A 26 4.44 4.82 -2.61
CA ILE A 26 3.47 5.67 -1.87
C ILE A 26 3.21 5.13 -0.45
N VAL A 27 3.35 3.82 -0.27
CA VAL A 27 3.15 3.11 0.99
C VAL A 27 4.38 2.22 1.25
N THR A 28 5.06 2.41 2.37
CA THR A 28 6.20 1.57 2.73
C THR A 28 5.74 0.17 3.15
N ARG A 29 6.65 -0.82 3.10
CA ARG A 29 6.33 -2.19 3.55
C ARG A 29 5.81 -2.24 4.99
N LYS A 30 6.39 -1.44 5.89
CA LYS A 30 5.99 -1.39 7.30
C LYS A 30 4.58 -0.83 7.47
N GLU A 31 4.22 0.19 6.69
CA GLU A 31 2.87 0.76 6.70
C GLU A 31 1.85 -0.21 6.11
N LEU A 32 2.23 -0.94 5.05
CA LEU A 32 1.41 -1.96 4.45
C LEU A 32 1.10 -3.11 5.42
N GLU A 33 2.11 -3.63 6.12
CA GLU A 33 1.92 -4.64 7.17
C GLU A 33 1.01 -4.14 8.29
N ARG A 34 1.17 -2.87 8.69
CA ARG A 34 0.31 -2.27 9.71
C ARG A 34 -1.14 -2.15 9.21
N PHE A 35 -1.35 -1.77 7.95
CA PHE A 35 -2.66 -1.70 7.33
C PHE A 35 -3.33 -3.08 7.29
N LYS A 36 -2.61 -4.11 6.85
CA LYS A 36 -3.09 -5.51 6.86
C LYS A 36 -3.46 -5.98 8.27
N LYS A 37 -2.62 -5.66 9.27
CA LYS A 37 -2.90 -5.99 10.67
C LYS A 37 -4.18 -5.33 11.16
N ILE A 38 -4.42 -4.06 10.85
CA ILE A 38 -5.65 -3.35 11.21
C ILE A 38 -6.86 -4.00 10.53
N ALA A 39 -6.78 -4.26 9.22
CA ALA A 39 -7.86 -4.90 8.47
C ALA A 39 -8.26 -6.26 9.07
N ARG A 40 -7.27 -7.06 9.47
CA ARG A 40 -7.51 -8.35 10.10
C ARG A 40 -8.04 -8.23 11.52
N ASP A 41 -7.38 -7.45 12.37
CA ASP A 41 -7.65 -7.42 13.80
C ASP A 41 -8.97 -6.68 14.12
N ASP A 42 -9.28 -5.60 13.39
CA ASP A 42 -10.44 -4.75 13.67
C ASP A 42 -11.66 -5.13 12.82
N TYR A 43 -11.44 -5.66 11.61
CA TYR A 43 -12.51 -5.94 10.64
C TYR A 43 -12.60 -7.40 10.20
N GLY A 44 -11.68 -8.28 10.66
CA GLY A 44 -11.67 -9.69 10.28
C GLY A 44 -11.36 -9.94 8.80
N VAL A 45 -10.78 -8.95 8.09
CA VAL A 45 -10.48 -9.03 6.66
C VAL A 45 -9.01 -9.38 6.45
N GLU A 46 -8.76 -10.52 5.80
CA GLU A 46 -7.43 -10.85 5.30
C GLU A 46 -7.21 -10.26 3.91
N LEU A 47 -6.14 -9.48 3.77
CA LEU A 47 -5.77 -8.83 2.52
C LEU A 47 -4.47 -9.41 1.98
N THR A 48 -4.40 -9.61 0.67
CA THR A 48 -3.12 -9.84 -0.02
C THR A 48 -2.30 -8.55 -0.05
N ASP A 49 -1.00 -8.64 -0.32
CA ASP A 49 -0.13 -7.47 -0.40
C ASP A 49 -0.60 -6.50 -1.50
N LYS A 50 -1.02 -7.04 -2.64
CA LYS A 50 -1.60 -6.27 -3.74
C LYS A 50 -2.86 -5.52 -3.32
N GLN A 51 -3.82 -6.21 -2.70
CA GLN A 51 -5.07 -5.59 -2.24
C GLN A 51 -4.83 -4.51 -1.20
N ALA A 52 -3.94 -4.79 -0.23
CA ALA A 52 -3.57 -3.84 0.80
C ALA A 52 -2.93 -2.58 0.19
N TYR A 53 -2.09 -2.76 -0.84
CA TYR A 53 -1.40 -1.64 -1.48
C TYR A 53 -2.37 -0.78 -2.28
N GLU A 54 -3.20 -1.40 -3.12
CA GLU A 54 -4.22 -0.69 -3.91
C GLU A 54 -5.17 0.10 -3.02
N GLN A 55 -5.65 -0.49 -1.92
CA GLN A 55 -6.55 0.19 -0.99
C GLN A 55 -5.86 1.33 -0.25
N ALA A 56 -4.64 1.11 0.27
CA ALA A 56 -3.88 2.15 0.96
C ALA A 56 -3.55 3.32 0.03
N ALA A 57 -3.11 3.04 -1.20
CA ALA A 57 -2.82 4.05 -2.21
C ALA A 57 -4.07 4.86 -2.61
N ALA A 58 -5.22 4.20 -2.78
CA ALA A 58 -6.48 4.87 -3.09
C ALA A 58 -6.90 5.84 -1.97
N ILE A 59 -6.77 5.42 -0.70
CA ILE A 59 -7.08 6.26 0.46
C ILE A 59 -6.17 7.49 0.48
N ILE A 60 -4.86 7.31 0.33
CA ILE A 60 -3.89 8.41 0.34
C ILE A 60 -4.20 9.41 -0.78
N THR A 61 -4.37 8.92 -2.00
CA THR A 61 -4.67 9.74 -3.19
C THR A 61 -5.97 10.53 -3.00
N PHE A 62 -6.99 9.92 -2.41
CA PHE A 62 -8.25 10.59 -2.13
C PHE A 62 -8.06 11.76 -1.15
N PHE A 63 -7.34 11.54 -0.05
CA PHE A 63 -7.07 12.59 0.94
C PHE A 63 -6.18 13.70 0.37
N GLU A 64 -5.16 13.37 -0.42
CA GLU A 64 -4.35 14.36 -1.14
C GLU A 64 -5.24 15.24 -2.03
N GLY A 65 -6.14 14.63 -2.81
CA GLY A 65 -7.11 15.37 -3.64
C GLY A 65 -8.02 16.29 -2.82
N LEU A 66 -8.51 15.83 -1.66
CA LEU A 66 -9.31 16.66 -0.75
C LEU A 66 -8.53 17.84 -0.16
N ILE A 67 -7.26 17.60 0.23
CA ILE A 67 -6.37 18.63 0.76
C ILE A 67 -6.12 19.69 -0.32
N LEU A 68 -5.75 19.28 -1.53
CA LEU A 68 -5.50 20.17 -2.66
C LEU A 68 -6.74 21.01 -3.00
N LYS A 69 -7.93 20.40 -3.02
CA LYS A 69 -9.20 21.11 -3.28
C LYS A 69 -9.57 22.11 -2.17
N ARG A 70 -9.18 21.85 -0.92
CA ARG A 70 -9.40 22.80 0.19
C ARG A 70 -8.39 23.92 0.21
N LEU A 71 -7.14 23.63 -0.13
CA LEU A 71 -6.06 24.60 -0.17
C LEU A 71 -6.04 25.43 -1.46
N ASP A 72 -6.92 25.13 -2.42
CA ASP A 72 -7.03 25.88 -3.67
C ASP A 72 -7.18 27.39 -3.38
N PRO A 73 -6.13 28.19 -3.64
CA PRO A 73 -6.11 29.61 -3.30
C PRO A 73 -7.18 30.40 -4.07
N ASN A 74 -7.69 29.86 -5.18
CA ASN A 74 -8.76 30.48 -5.96
C ASN A 74 -10.10 30.48 -5.23
N ARG A 75 -10.30 29.65 -4.18
CA ARG A 75 -11.53 29.67 -3.36
C ARG A 75 -11.51 30.71 -2.25
N LEU A 76 -10.33 31.18 -1.81
CA LEU A 76 -10.20 32.23 -0.79
C LEU A 76 -10.29 33.64 -1.39
N SER A 77 -10.10 33.78 -2.70
CA SER A 77 -10.08 35.08 -3.40
C SER A 77 -11.47 35.64 -3.74
N ASN A 78 -12.56 34.87 -3.64
CA ASN A 78 -13.86 35.25 -4.20
C ASN A 78 -14.89 35.75 -3.17
N ASN A 79 -14.47 36.11 -1.95
CA ASN A 79 -15.37 36.58 -0.89
C ASN A 79 -15.29 38.09 -0.61
N ASN A 80 -14.63 38.86 -1.47
CA ASN A 80 -14.50 40.31 -1.35
C ASN A 80 -14.89 40.99 -2.68
N GLU A 81 -16.19 41.09 -2.96
CA GLU A 81 -16.73 42.08 -3.90
C GLU A 81 -18.03 42.67 -3.33
#